data_AF-A0A972CJ83-F1
#
_entry.id   AF-A0A972CJ83-F1
#
_cell.length_a   1.000
_cell.length_b   1.000
_cell.length_c   1.000
_cell.angle_alpha   90.00
_cell.angle_beta   90.00
_cell.angle_gamma   90.00
#
_symmetry.space_group_name_H-M   'P 1'
#
loop_
_entity.id
_entity.type
_entity.pdbx_description
1 polymer ?
#
loop_
_entity_poly.entity_id
_entity_poly.type
_entity_poly.pdbx_seq_one_letter_code
_entity_poly.pdbx_strand_id
1 'polypeptide(L)'
;MKITFKYDNYWDYETMTEKLEELKALYPEVISLESLGKTKEDKSVWAVTLSKGDKDPKDKPAFYIDGNIHAGEVTGSMCAMYVIDALCTGNNEEDIDYLLRNYTYYVLPKLTPDGSDYYLHTANKLRSVNKVYPKETEKGLVAKDMDGDGVIRLMRFKSNQGAWKISKENPRLMEGRLPQDFKGPFYHVVTEGEVKGNFSLGLVTNKSPWGYDFNRNFPFGWYDEKRQPGSGEYPLVHDETKLMADFILSHPNIGFVNALHTSGGVFIYPPGTY
;
A
#
# COMPACT_ATOMS: atom_id res chain seq x y z
N MET A 1 14.08 -17.62 12.86
CA MET A 1 13.02 -17.56 11.83
C MET A 1 13.59 -18.01 10.51
N LYS A 2 13.16 -19.19 10.07
CA LYS A 2 13.41 -19.72 8.73
C LYS A 2 12.37 -19.18 7.74
N ILE A 3 12.76 -19.09 6.48
CA ILE A 3 11.90 -18.68 5.36
C ILE A 3 12.19 -19.55 4.15
N THR A 4 11.18 -19.80 3.32
CA THR A 4 11.28 -20.56 2.06
C THR A 4 11.83 -19.69 0.94
N PHE A 5 11.38 -18.43 0.89
CA PHE A 5 11.66 -17.55 -0.24
C PHE A 5 12.72 -16.50 0.06
N LYS A 6 13.30 -15.97 -1.02
CA LYS A 6 14.13 -14.78 -0.97
C LYS A 6 13.26 -13.55 -1.24
N TYR A 7 13.38 -12.54 -0.37
CA TYR A 7 12.63 -11.28 -0.45
C TYR A 7 13.55 -10.15 -0.93
N ASP A 8 13.99 -10.21 -2.19
CA ASP A 8 14.90 -9.24 -2.81
C ASP A 8 14.25 -8.38 -3.91
N ASN A 9 12.96 -8.59 -4.17
CA ASN A 9 12.13 -7.77 -5.05
C ASN A 9 10.69 -7.70 -4.50
N TYR A 10 9.90 -6.76 -5.04
CA TYR A 10 8.47 -6.69 -4.78
C TYR A 10 7.72 -7.62 -5.73
N TRP A 11 6.73 -8.33 -5.21
CA TRP A 11 5.92 -9.28 -5.97
C TRP A 11 4.61 -8.64 -6.46
N ASP A 12 4.35 -8.81 -7.74
CA ASP A 12 3.04 -8.61 -8.35
C ASP A 12 2.05 -9.69 -7.88
N TYR A 13 0.80 -9.55 -8.28
CA TYR A 13 -0.26 -10.48 -7.91
C TYR A 13 0.02 -11.93 -8.34
N GLU A 14 0.53 -12.13 -9.56
CA GLU A 14 0.79 -13.47 -10.11
C GLU A 14 1.87 -14.17 -9.29
N THR A 15 3.03 -13.53 -9.12
CA THR A 15 4.12 -14.06 -8.30
C THR A 15 3.68 -14.30 -6.86
N MET A 16 2.96 -13.36 -6.25
CA MET A 16 2.47 -13.52 -4.88
C MET A 16 1.52 -14.72 -4.77
N THR A 17 0.59 -14.88 -5.73
CA THR A 17 -0.37 -16.00 -5.74
C THR A 17 0.34 -17.33 -5.92
N GLU A 18 1.31 -17.42 -6.83
CA GLU A 18 2.15 -18.61 -7.00
C GLU A 18 2.87 -18.99 -5.69
N LYS A 19 3.42 -18.00 -4.98
CA LYS A 19 4.13 -18.23 -3.71
C LYS A 19 3.19 -18.67 -2.59
N LEU A 20 1.96 -18.16 -2.54
CA LEU A 20 0.94 -18.64 -1.61
C LEU A 20 0.57 -20.10 -1.88
N GLU A 21 0.33 -20.46 -3.14
CA GLU A 21 0.01 -21.85 -3.53
C GLU A 21 1.19 -22.80 -3.29
N GLU A 22 2.43 -22.33 -3.50
CA GLU A 22 3.65 -23.09 -3.18
C GLU A 22 3.75 -23.37 -1.67
N LEU A 23 3.52 -22.36 -0.81
CA LEU A 23 3.48 -22.58 0.64
C LEU A 23 2.35 -23.53 1.05
N LYS A 24 1.18 -23.43 0.42
CA LYS A 24 0.06 -24.34 0.65
C LYS A 24 0.39 -25.78 0.27
N ALA A 25 1.09 -25.99 -0.84
CA ALA A 25 1.53 -27.32 -1.26
C ALA A 25 2.58 -27.90 -0.30
N LEU A 26 3.48 -27.07 0.23
CA LEU A 26 4.55 -27.48 1.14
C LEU A 26 4.07 -27.73 2.58
N TYR A 27 3.07 -26.97 3.05
CA TYR A 27 2.61 -26.97 4.44
C TYR A 27 1.07 -27.07 4.55
N PRO A 28 0.43 -28.06 3.90
CA PRO A 28 -1.03 -28.15 3.81
C PRO A 28 -1.74 -28.31 5.18
N GLU A 29 -1.03 -28.74 6.21
CA GLU A 29 -1.51 -28.86 7.60
C GLU A 29 -1.46 -27.55 8.40
N VAL A 30 -0.84 -26.49 7.85
CA VAL A 30 -0.65 -25.21 8.52
C VAL A 30 -1.44 -24.09 7.85
N ILE A 31 -1.46 -24.07 6.52
CA ILE A 31 -1.98 -22.95 5.72
C ILE A 31 -3.21 -23.35 4.91
N SER A 32 -4.23 -22.50 4.90
CA SER A 32 -5.33 -22.55 3.94
C SER A 32 -5.52 -21.20 3.25
N LEU A 33 -5.94 -21.25 1.99
CA LEU A 33 -6.18 -20.09 1.13
C LEU A 33 -7.66 -20.00 0.78
N GLU A 34 -8.22 -18.80 0.90
CA GLU A 34 -9.58 -18.46 0.47
C GLU A 34 -9.55 -17.20 -0.38
N SER A 35 -10.30 -17.19 -1.49
CA SER A 35 -10.57 -15.95 -2.22
C SER A 35 -11.81 -15.30 -1.63
N LEU A 36 -11.66 -14.12 -1.03
CA LEU A 36 -12.79 -13.37 -0.46
C LEU A 36 -13.74 -12.86 -1.54
N GLY A 37 -13.20 -12.64 -2.72
CA GLY A 37 -13.88 -12.11 -3.88
C GLY A 37 -12.88 -11.72 -4.94
N LYS A 38 -13.38 -11.19 -6.05
CA LYS A 38 -12.56 -10.76 -7.18
C LYS A 38 -12.61 -9.26 -7.36
N THR A 39 -11.49 -8.69 -7.77
CA THR A 39 -11.37 -7.29 -8.18
C THR A 39 -11.94 -7.06 -9.59
N LYS A 40 -11.84 -5.81 -10.08
CA LYS A 40 -12.31 -5.45 -11.43
C LYS A 40 -11.49 -6.12 -12.53
N GLU A 41 -10.21 -6.40 -12.28
CA GLU A 41 -9.33 -7.12 -13.19
C GLU A 41 -9.35 -8.65 -12.98
N ASP A 42 -10.39 -9.19 -12.32
CA ASP A 42 -10.58 -10.63 -12.05
C ASP A 42 -9.51 -11.27 -11.14
N LYS A 43 -8.80 -10.47 -10.33
CA LYS A 43 -7.79 -10.93 -9.37
C LYS A 43 -8.45 -11.25 -8.03
N SER A 44 -8.06 -12.37 -7.41
CA SER A 44 -8.56 -12.76 -6.09
C SER A 44 -8.02 -11.83 -5.01
N VAL A 45 -8.88 -11.39 -4.10
CA VAL A 45 -8.44 -10.85 -2.81
C VAL A 45 -8.24 -12.04 -1.87
N TRP A 46 -6.99 -12.48 -1.73
CA TRP A 46 -6.64 -13.65 -0.93
C TRP A 46 -6.71 -13.38 0.58
N ALA A 47 -7.37 -14.27 1.29
CA ALA A 47 -7.23 -14.45 2.73
C ALA A 47 -6.47 -15.76 3.01
N VAL A 48 -5.48 -15.66 3.88
CA VAL A 48 -4.63 -16.76 4.32
C VAL A 48 -4.95 -17.05 5.77
N THR A 49 -5.28 -18.29 6.09
CA THR A 49 -5.43 -18.74 7.47
C THR A 49 -4.25 -19.64 7.83
N LEU A 50 -3.55 -19.32 8.90
CA LEU A 50 -2.45 -20.11 9.46
C LEU A 50 -2.83 -20.60 10.84
N SER A 51 -2.88 -21.92 11.01
CA SER A 51 -3.27 -22.57 12.26
C SER A 51 -2.86 -24.04 12.25
N LYS A 52 -2.58 -24.63 13.43
CA LYS A 52 -2.19 -26.04 13.57
C LYS A 52 -2.96 -26.74 14.68
N GLY A 53 -3.15 -28.05 14.56
CA GLY A 53 -3.86 -28.90 15.54
C GLY A 53 -5.37 -28.95 15.30
N ASP A 54 -6.08 -29.70 16.15
CA ASP A 54 -7.42 -30.21 15.82
C ASP A 54 -8.58 -29.24 16.08
N LYS A 55 -8.32 -28.09 16.70
CA LYS A 55 -9.35 -27.07 16.93
C LYS A 55 -9.59 -26.28 15.65
N ASP A 56 -10.87 -25.97 15.38
CA ASP A 56 -11.25 -25.04 14.31
C ASP A 56 -10.47 -23.72 14.47
N PRO A 57 -9.87 -23.17 13.40
CA PRO A 57 -9.19 -21.88 13.46
C PRO A 57 -10.04 -20.76 14.08
N LYS A 58 -11.38 -20.80 13.92
CA LYS A 58 -12.32 -19.83 14.50
C LYS A 58 -12.52 -19.98 16.01
N ASP A 59 -12.17 -21.13 16.59
CA ASP A 59 -12.26 -21.38 18.04
C ASP A 59 -10.99 -20.92 18.79
N LYS A 60 -9.94 -20.52 18.07
CA LYS A 60 -8.70 -20.00 18.66
C LYS A 60 -8.70 -18.47 18.61
N PRO A 61 -8.19 -17.75 19.64
CA PRO A 61 -7.95 -16.32 19.53
C PRO A 61 -7.07 -16.01 18.32
N ALA A 62 -7.38 -14.93 17.60
CA ALA A 62 -6.76 -14.67 16.31
C ALA A 62 -6.10 -13.29 16.19
N PHE A 63 -5.02 -13.30 15.41
CA PHE A 63 -4.35 -12.12 14.89
C PHE A 63 -4.82 -11.88 13.47
N TYR A 64 -5.25 -10.66 13.17
CA TYR A 64 -5.52 -10.20 11.82
C TYR A 64 -4.36 -9.32 11.35
N ILE A 65 -3.85 -9.58 10.16
CA ILE A 65 -2.78 -8.83 9.53
C ILE A 65 -3.20 -8.53 8.09
N ASP A 66 -3.06 -7.28 7.66
CA ASP A 66 -3.24 -6.93 6.25
C ASP A 66 -2.07 -6.11 5.73
N GLY A 67 -1.90 -6.17 4.43
CA GLY A 67 -0.95 -5.32 3.71
C GLY A 67 -1.59 -4.75 2.45
N ASN A 68 -1.06 -3.59 2.04
CA ASN A 68 -1.33 -3.01 0.73
C ASN A 68 -2.82 -2.68 0.51
N ILE A 69 -3.50 -2.14 1.54
CA ILE A 69 -4.71 -1.32 1.35
C ILE A 69 -4.42 -0.06 0.51
N HIS A 70 -3.18 0.41 0.61
CA HIS A 70 -2.62 1.39 -0.30
C HIS A 70 -1.73 0.69 -1.33
N ALA A 71 -2.19 0.62 -2.59
CA ALA A 71 -1.49 0.01 -3.72
C ALA A 71 0.00 0.34 -3.83
N GLY A 72 0.41 1.59 -3.59
CA GLY A 72 1.81 2.01 -3.69
C GLY A 72 2.71 1.51 -2.56
N GLU A 73 2.14 0.99 -1.47
CA GLU A 73 2.85 0.54 -0.27
C GLU A 73 3.17 -0.96 -0.34
N VAL A 74 3.81 -1.37 -1.46
CA VAL A 74 4.10 -2.78 -1.79
C VAL A 74 4.97 -3.51 -0.76
N THR A 75 5.74 -2.76 0.02
CA THR A 75 6.47 -3.20 1.21
C THR A 75 5.57 -3.82 2.26
N GLY A 76 4.36 -3.28 2.51
CA GLY A 76 3.39 -3.86 3.44
C GLY A 76 2.95 -5.26 2.98
N SER A 77 2.80 -5.44 1.66
CA SER A 77 2.50 -6.75 1.06
C SER A 77 3.62 -7.76 1.29
N MET A 78 4.88 -7.34 1.09
CA MET A 78 6.03 -8.21 1.34
C MET A 78 6.20 -8.56 2.81
N CYS A 79 5.93 -7.63 3.73
CA CYS A 79 5.94 -7.92 5.16
C CYS A 79 4.87 -8.95 5.54
N ALA A 80 3.65 -8.83 4.98
CA ALA A 80 2.59 -9.82 5.19
C ALA A 80 2.99 -11.21 4.64
N MET A 81 3.55 -11.25 3.42
CA MET A 81 4.08 -12.50 2.84
C MET A 81 5.20 -13.11 3.68
N TYR A 82 6.12 -12.29 4.20
CA TYR A 82 7.20 -12.75 5.07
C TYR A 82 6.66 -13.40 6.35
N VAL A 83 5.61 -12.82 6.96
CA VAL A 83 4.96 -13.42 8.14
C VAL A 83 4.37 -14.79 7.79
N ILE A 84 3.68 -14.90 6.64
CA ILE A 84 3.10 -16.18 6.19
C ILE A 84 4.20 -17.23 6.00
N ASP A 85 5.25 -16.90 5.26
CA ASP A 85 6.38 -17.79 4.99
C ASP A 85 7.10 -18.20 6.28
N ALA A 86 7.41 -17.25 7.17
CA ALA A 86 8.09 -17.54 8.43
C ALA A 86 7.29 -18.48 9.35
N LEU A 87 5.96 -18.30 9.43
CA LEU A 87 5.09 -19.18 10.22
C LEU A 87 5.00 -20.57 9.57
N CYS A 88 4.89 -20.65 8.25
CA CYS A 88 4.87 -21.92 7.50
C CYS A 88 6.20 -22.68 7.65
N THR A 89 7.33 -22.08 7.30
CA THR A 89 8.65 -22.74 7.32
C THR A 89 9.10 -23.06 8.74
N GLY A 90 8.77 -22.19 9.68
CA GLY A 90 9.13 -22.33 11.09
C GLY A 90 8.21 -23.25 11.88
N ASN A 91 7.20 -23.89 11.30
CA ASN A 91 6.10 -24.54 12.03
C ASN A 91 6.48 -25.68 13.01
N ASN A 92 7.74 -26.13 12.99
CA ASN A 92 8.29 -27.13 13.91
C ASN A 92 9.32 -26.55 14.89
N GLU A 93 9.60 -25.24 14.83
CA GLU A 93 10.34 -24.51 15.86
C GLU A 93 9.43 -24.33 17.07
N GLU A 94 9.93 -24.59 18.28
CA GLU A 94 9.14 -24.66 19.53
C GLU A 94 8.19 -23.46 19.70
N ASP A 95 8.71 -22.23 19.55
CA ASP A 95 7.93 -21.01 19.69
C ASP A 95 6.84 -20.88 18.62
N ILE A 96 7.13 -21.21 17.36
CA ILE A 96 6.18 -21.07 16.25
C ILE A 96 5.13 -22.18 16.29
N ASP A 97 5.50 -23.42 16.61
CA ASP A 97 4.56 -24.52 16.83
C ASP A 97 3.59 -24.19 17.97
N TYR A 98 4.11 -23.62 19.07
CA TYR A 98 3.28 -23.12 20.17
C TYR A 98 2.28 -22.06 19.68
N LEU A 99 2.74 -21.06 18.91
CA LEU A 99 1.87 -20.01 18.38
C LEU A 99 0.78 -20.58 17.48
N LEU A 100 1.11 -21.42 16.51
CA LEU A 100 0.15 -22.00 15.57
C LEU A 100 -0.85 -22.96 16.21
N ARG A 101 -0.46 -23.65 17.30
CA ARG A 101 -1.38 -24.52 18.06
C ARG A 101 -2.39 -23.75 18.90
N ASN A 102 -2.03 -22.56 19.39
CA ASN A 102 -2.85 -21.80 20.34
C ASN A 102 -3.58 -20.61 19.71
N TYR A 103 -3.09 -20.10 18.59
CA TYR A 103 -3.63 -18.93 17.91
C TYR A 103 -3.89 -19.21 16.44
N THR A 104 -4.76 -18.40 15.84
CA THR A 104 -4.95 -18.36 14.39
C THR A 104 -4.42 -17.04 13.85
N TYR A 105 -3.77 -17.08 12.69
CA TYR A 105 -3.37 -15.87 11.98
C TYR A 105 -4.16 -15.78 10.69
N TYR A 106 -4.94 -14.72 10.55
CA TYR A 106 -5.60 -14.34 9.32
C TYR A 106 -4.79 -13.25 8.64
N VAL A 107 -4.31 -13.51 7.43
CA VAL A 107 -3.44 -12.58 6.70
C VAL A 107 -4.04 -12.27 5.34
N LEU A 108 -4.26 -10.99 5.03
CA LEU A 108 -4.60 -10.51 3.69
C LEU A 108 -3.35 -9.82 3.11
N PRO A 109 -2.52 -10.53 2.32
CA PRO A 109 -1.22 -10.01 1.91
C PRO A 109 -1.32 -8.86 0.90
N LYS A 110 -2.42 -8.75 0.15
CA LYS A 110 -2.58 -7.72 -0.88
C LYS A 110 -4.07 -7.38 -1.06
N LEU A 111 -4.54 -6.33 -0.39
CA LEU A 111 -5.94 -5.92 -0.46
C LEU A 111 -6.32 -5.28 -1.81
N THR A 112 -5.39 -4.53 -2.42
CA THR A 112 -5.62 -3.88 -3.72
C THR A 112 -4.71 -4.45 -4.82
N PRO A 113 -4.91 -5.71 -5.28
CA PRO A 113 -4.00 -6.35 -6.22
C PRO A 113 -3.92 -5.64 -7.58
N ASP A 114 -5.06 -5.19 -8.13
CA ASP A 114 -5.11 -4.40 -9.38
C ASP A 114 -4.25 -3.14 -9.27
N GLY A 115 -4.42 -2.39 -8.18
CA GLY A 115 -3.64 -1.19 -7.92
C GLY A 115 -2.16 -1.48 -7.70
N SER A 116 -1.82 -2.53 -6.95
CA SER A 116 -0.42 -2.93 -6.72
C SER A 116 0.30 -3.21 -8.03
N ASP A 117 -0.31 -3.98 -8.91
CA ASP A 117 0.29 -4.34 -10.21
C ASP A 117 0.42 -3.11 -11.09
N TYR A 118 -0.61 -2.26 -11.13
CA TYR A 118 -0.52 -0.98 -11.83
C TYR A 118 0.65 -0.12 -11.34
N TYR A 119 0.88 -0.10 -10.02
CA TYR A 119 2.01 0.60 -9.42
C TYR A 119 3.37 -0.04 -9.76
N LEU A 120 3.46 -1.36 -9.80
CA LEU A 120 4.70 -2.09 -10.08
C LEU A 120 5.09 -2.08 -11.57
N HIS A 121 4.10 -2.04 -12.47
CA HIS A 121 4.33 -2.15 -13.91
C HIS A 121 4.25 -0.81 -14.66
N THR A 122 3.98 0.31 -13.97
CA THR A 122 3.95 1.62 -14.59
C THR A 122 4.79 2.63 -13.82
N ALA A 123 5.22 3.69 -14.49
CA ALA A 123 5.96 4.79 -13.87
C ALA A 123 5.07 5.67 -12.95
N ASN A 124 3.76 5.40 -12.90
CA ASN A 124 2.79 6.23 -12.22
C ASN A 124 2.80 5.99 -10.71
N LYS A 125 2.72 7.08 -9.96
CA LYS A 125 2.45 7.00 -8.52
C LYS A 125 0.98 6.75 -8.29
N LEU A 126 0.69 5.67 -7.60
CA LEU A 126 -0.64 5.29 -7.20
C LEU A 126 -0.68 5.11 -5.68
N ARG A 127 -1.56 5.86 -5.00
CA ARG A 127 -1.69 5.77 -3.53
C ARG A 127 -2.51 4.54 -3.17
N SER A 128 -3.83 4.58 -3.41
CA SER A 128 -4.73 3.55 -2.87
C SER A 128 -5.18 2.52 -3.88
N VAL A 129 -5.81 2.93 -4.99
CA VAL A 129 -6.40 2.03 -5.97
C VAL A 129 -6.44 2.67 -7.35
N ASN A 130 -6.29 1.86 -8.41
CA ASN A 130 -6.35 2.28 -9.81
C ASN A 130 -7.78 2.62 -10.29
N LYS A 131 -8.58 3.28 -9.46
CA LYS A 131 -9.93 3.76 -9.80
C LYS A 131 -9.88 5.26 -10.08
N VAL A 132 -10.39 5.66 -11.25
CA VAL A 132 -10.45 7.08 -11.64
C VAL A 132 -11.35 7.84 -10.67
N TYR A 133 -10.77 8.86 -10.04
CA TYR A 133 -11.47 9.73 -9.12
C TYR A 133 -12.16 10.87 -9.90
N PRO A 134 -13.46 11.12 -9.70
CA PRO A 134 -14.29 11.92 -10.60
C PRO A 134 -14.00 13.43 -10.62
N LYS A 135 -13.01 13.93 -9.87
CA LYS A 135 -12.62 15.35 -9.96
C LYS A 135 -11.71 15.58 -11.16
N GLU A 136 -12.17 16.38 -12.11
CA GLU A 136 -11.35 16.85 -13.23
C GLU A 136 -10.12 17.60 -12.74
N THR A 137 -8.94 17.14 -13.15
CA THR A 137 -7.75 17.99 -13.15
C THR A 137 -6.94 17.66 -14.39
N GLU A 138 -7.07 18.45 -15.46
CA GLU A 138 -6.14 18.44 -16.60
C GLU A 138 -5.35 19.76 -16.71
N LYS A 139 -5.44 20.62 -15.68
CA LYS A 139 -4.71 21.88 -15.63
C LYS A 139 -3.50 21.69 -14.74
N GLY A 140 -2.31 21.88 -15.30
CA GLY A 140 -1.09 21.70 -14.53
C GLY A 140 0.03 21.00 -15.28
N LEU A 141 1.13 20.82 -14.56
CA LEU A 141 2.15 19.83 -14.88
C LEU A 141 1.58 18.43 -14.63
N VAL A 142 1.31 17.70 -15.70
CA VAL A 142 0.86 16.31 -15.70
C VAL A 142 2.10 15.43 -15.68
N ALA A 143 2.25 14.66 -14.60
CA ALA A 143 3.36 13.73 -14.47
C ALA A 143 3.38 12.74 -15.64
N LYS A 144 4.54 12.61 -16.30
CA LYS A 144 4.74 11.71 -17.42
C LYS A 144 6.20 11.31 -17.48
N ASP A 145 6.43 10.03 -17.76
CA ASP A 145 7.75 9.51 -18.10
C ASP A 145 8.09 10.00 -19.52
N MET A 146 8.96 11.01 -19.63
CA MET A 146 9.20 11.69 -20.90
C MET A 146 10.29 11.00 -21.73
N ASP A 147 11.19 10.24 -21.10
CA ASP A 147 12.24 9.49 -21.76
C ASP A 147 11.91 7.99 -21.92
N GLY A 148 10.85 7.51 -21.29
CA GLY A 148 10.30 6.16 -21.48
C GLY A 148 11.10 5.09 -20.74
N ASP A 149 11.84 5.46 -19.69
CA ASP A 149 12.69 4.53 -18.95
C ASP A 149 12.00 3.87 -17.74
N GLY A 150 10.69 4.10 -17.59
CA GLY A 150 9.85 3.51 -16.56
C GLY A 150 9.82 4.29 -15.25
N VAL A 151 10.46 5.46 -15.16
CA VAL A 151 10.54 6.24 -13.92
C VAL A 151 10.22 7.72 -14.15
N ILE A 152 9.16 8.21 -13.50
CA ILE A 152 8.89 9.65 -13.46
C ILE A 152 9.80 10.31 -12.41
N ARG A 153 10.75 11.13 -12.85
CA ARG A 153 11.73 11.78 -11.96
C ARG A 153 11.30 13.16 -11.48
N LEU A 154 12.13 13.73 -10.61
CA LEU A 154 12.10 15.15 -10.29
C LEU A 154 13.10 15.89 -11.20
N MET A 155 12.63 16.92 -11.88
CA MET A 155 13.44 17.87 -12.65
C MET A 155 13.74 19.10 -11.80
N ARG A 156 14.94 19.66 -11.94
CA ARG A 156 15.30 20.95 -11.33
C ARG A 156 15.74 21.94 -12.40
N PHE A 157 15.26 23.18 -12.29
CA PHE A 157 15.70 24.27 -13.16
C PHE A 157 16.03 25.51 -12.34
N LYS A 158 17.06 26.24 -12.78
CA LYS A 158 17.60 27.40 -12.05
C LYS A 158 16.60 28.56 -12.11
N SER A 159 16.32 29.17 -10.95
CA SER A 159 15.43 30.32 -10.82
C SER A 159 15.75 31.07 -9.53
N ASN A 160 15.79 32.40 -9.57
CA ASN A 160 16.02 33.23 -8.36
C ASN A 160 14.85 33.15 -7.35
N GLN A 161 13.68 32.69 -7.80
CA GLN A 161 12.50 32.46 -6.95
C GLN A 161 12.41 31.00 -6.46
N GLY A 162 13.42 30.17 -6.77
CA GLY A 162 13.46 28.78 -6.35
C GLY A 162 13.46 28.61 -4.83
N ALA A 163 12.71 27.61 -4.37
CA ALA A 163 12.66 27.23 -2.95
C ALA A 163 13.80 26.30 -2.53
N TRP A 164 14.64 25.86 -3.48
CA TRP A 164 15.66 24.85 -3.25
C TRP A 164 17.05 25.34 -3.63
N LYS A 165 18.07 24.86 -2.91
CA LYS A 165 19.49 24.98 -3.26
C LYS A 165 20.12 23.60 -3.36
N ILE A 166 21.24 23.47 -4.05
CA ILE A 166 21.97 22.21 -4.11
C ILE A 166 22.55 21.91 -2.72
N SER A 167 22.41 20.67 -2.26
CA SER A 167 22.99 20.25 -0.99
C SER A 167 24.52 20.37 -1.02
N LYS A 168 25.10 20.84 0.08
CA LYS A 168 26.56 20.94 0.21
C LYS A 168 27.23 19.57 0.36
N GLU A 169 26.53 18.62 0.95
CA GLU A 169 27.04 17.27 1.21
C GLU A 169 26.94 16.39 -0.03
N ASN A 170 25.86 16.51 -0.80
CA ASN A 170 25.66 15.73 -2.01
C ASN A 170 25.02 16.56 -3.14
N PRO A 171 25.75 16.88 -4.22
CA PRO A 171 25.23 17.69 -5.32
C PRO A 171 24.00 17.13 -6.07
N ARG A 172 23.66 15.85 -5.85
CA ARG A 172 22.45 15.21 -6.37
C ARG A 172 21.20 15.55 -5.55
N LEU A 173 21.37 15.94 -4.30
CA LEU A 173 20.27 16.28 -3.39
C LEU A 173 19.99 17.79 -3.40
N MET A 174 18.76 18.13 -3.02
CA MET A 174 18.28 19.49 -2.89
C MET A 174 17.95 19.76 -1.43
N GLU A 175 18.40 20.91 -0.92
CA GLU A 175 18.09 21.40 0.42
C GLU A 175 17.10 22.56 0.31
N GLY A 176 16.20 22.65 1.30
CA GLY A 176 15.32 23.80 1.43
C GLY A 176 16.13 25.09 1.56
N ARG A 177 15.72 26.12 0.83
CA ARG A 177 16.24 27.47 1.01
C ARG A 177 15.84 27.99 2.39
N LEU A 178 16.81 28.51 3.13
CA LEU A 178 16.61 29.12 4.43
C LEU A 178 16.41 30.64 4.29
N PRO A 179 15.78 31.32 5.27
CA PRO A 179 15.58 32.77 5.23
C PRO A 179 16.86 33.59 5.02
N GLN A 180 18.00 33.11 5.52
CA GLN A 180 19.32 33.73 5.37
C GLN A 180 19.97 33.51 3.99
N ASP A 181 19.40 32.65 3.15
CA ASP A 181 19.94 32.41 1.81
C ASP A 181 19.48 33.53 0.86
N PHE A 182 20.23 34.63 0.85
CA PHE A 182 19.97 35.78 -0.01
C PHE A 182 20.58 35.65 -1.41
N LYS A 183 21.59 34.79 -1.58
CA LYS A 183 22.33 34.60 -2.83
C LYS A 183 22.21 33.15 -3.30
N GLY A 184 21.85 32.97 -4.57
CA GLY A 184 21.69 31.67 -5.20
C GLY A 184 23.03 30.96 -5.54
N PRO A 185 23.02 29.93 -6.40
CA PRO A 185 21.91 29.55 -7.27
C PRO A 185 20.75 28.87 -6.53
N PHE A 186 19.53 29.25 -6.87
CA PHE A 186 18.29 28.60 -6.41
C PHE A 186 17.60 27.88 -7.56
N TYR A 187 16.74 26.94 -7.21
CA TYR A 187 16.08 26.03 -8.13
C TYR A 187 14.62 25.81 -7.76
N HIS A 188 13.78 25.66 -8.77
CA HIS A 188 12.51 24.96 -8.61
C HIS A 188 12.77 23.47 -8.84
N VAL A 189 12.05 22.64 -8.08
CA VAL A 189 12.03 21.18 -8.25
C VAL A 189 10.59 20.81 -8.56
N VAL A 190 10.39 20.14 -9.68
CA VAL A 190 9.07 19.74 -10.19
C VAL A 190 9.11 18.31 -10.68
N THR A 191 7.95 17.65 -10.75
CA THR A 191 7.86 16.33 -11.39
C THR A 191 8.09 16.44 -12.89
N GLU A 192 8.77 15.46 -13.48
CA GLU A 192 8.87 15.31 -14.91
C GLU A 192 7.47 15.16 -15.55
N GLY A 193 7.24 15.84 -16.67
CA GLY A 193 5.97 15.71 -17.35
C GLY A 193 5.62 16.84 -18.32
N GLU A 194 4.36 16.83 -18.72
CA GLU A 194 3.80 17.73 -19.73
C GLU A 194 2.97 18.84 -19.08
N VAL A 195 3.16 20.07 -19.55
CA VAL A 195 2.49 21.26 -19.03
C VAL A 195 1.23 21.52 -19.87
N LYS A 196 0.04 21.33 -19.27
CA LYS A 196 -1.27 21.52 -19.94
C LYS A 196 -2.03 22.74 -19.40
N GLY A 197 -2.40 23.68 -20.28
CA GLY A 197 -3.15 24.90 -19.94
C GLY A 197 -2.32 26.20 -19.95
N ASN A 198 -2.86 27.28 -19.39
CA ASN A 198 -2.19 28.58 -19.30
C ASN A 198 -1.63 28.81 -17.88
N PHE A 199 -0.34 29.16 -17.79
CA PHE A 199 0.46 29.16 -16.55
C PHE A 199 0.97 30.54 -16.12
N SER A 200 0.21 31.59 -16.41
CA SER A 200 0.57 32.97 -16.05
C SER A 200 0.79 33.21 -14.54
N LEU A 201 0.38 32.28 -13.67
CA LEU A 201 0.47 32.38 -12.20
C LEU A 201 1.40 31.35 -11.54
N GLY A 202 2.20 30.59 -12.31
CA GLY A 202 3.16 29.62 -11.80
C GLY A 202 2.83 28.16 -12.14
N LEU A 203 3.84 27.29 -12.02
CA LEU A 203 3.71 25.85 -12.28
C LEU A 203 2.90 25.17 -11.17
N VAL A 204 1.63 24.86 -11.46
CA VAL A 204 0.78 24.04 -10.59
C VAL A 204 0.93 22.58 -11.02
N THR A 205 1.25 21.67 -10.10
CA THR A 205 1.23 20.23 -10.38
C THR A 205 -0.21 19.75 -10.48
N ASN A 206 -0.50 19.01 -11.55
CA ASN A 206 -1.81 18.43 -11.75
C ASN A 206 -2.11 17.38 -10.65
N LYS A 207 -3.36 17.25 -10.21
CA LYS A 207 -3.69 16.21 -9.23
C LYS A 207 -3.68 14.85 -9.93
N SER A 208 -3.29 13.82 -9.17
CA SER A 208 -3.36 12.45 -9.64
C SER A 208 -4.82 12.04 -9.90
N PRO A 209 -5.11 11.29 -10.97
CA PRO A 209 -6.44 10.73 -11.20
C PRO A 209 -6.81 9.65 -10.16
N TRP A 210 -5.84 9.19 -9.34
CA TRP A 210 -6.01 8.15 -8.33
C TRP A 210 -6.34 8.72 -6.95
N GLY A 211 -7.47 9.42 -6.85
CA GLY A 211 -7.84 10.21 -5.67
C GLY A 211 -8.56 9.45 -4.54
N TYR A 212 -9.03 8.22 -4.76
CA TYR A 212 -9.65 7.42 -3.70
C TYR A 212 -8.61 6.96 -2.67
N ASP A 213 -9.00 6.92 -1.39
CA ASP A 213 -8.21 6.45 -0.26
C ASP A 213 -9.05 5.42 0.53
N PHE A 214 -8.72 4.13 0.36
CA PHE A 214 -9.46 3.03 0.96
C PHE A 214 -9.38 3.04 2.48
N ASN A 215 -8.30 3.56 3.06
CA ASN A 215 -8.18 3.74 4.50
C ASN A 215 -8.99 4.94 5.03
N ARG A 216 -9.77 5.62 4.16
CA ARG A 216 -10.82 6.59 4.53
C ARG A 216 -12.24 6.08 4.29
N ASN A 217 -12.41 4.85 3.80
CA ASN A 217 -13.71 4.33 3.40
C ASN A 217 -14.40 3.44 4.47
N PHE A 218 -13.83 3.33 5.68
CA PHE A 218 -14.42 2.56 6.78
C PHE A 218 -15.45 3.38 7.58
N PRO A 219 -16.48 2.75 8.16
CA PRO A 219 -17.60 3.45 8.80
C PRO A 219 -17.21 4.23 10.08
N PHE A 220 -16.09 3.89 10.71
CA PHE A 220 -15.61 4.60 11.89
C PHE A 220 -14.91 5.91 11.50
N GLY A 221 -15.49 7.05 11.90
CA GLY A 221 -14.93 8.37 11.59
C GLY A 221 -15.01 8.74 10.10
N TRP A 222 -15.94 8.13 9.35
CA TRP A 222 -16.17 8.47 7.94
C TRP A 222 -16.79 9.86 7.80
N TYR A 223 -16.28 10.64 6.85
CA TYR A 223 -16.86 11.90 6.43
C TYR A 223 -17.00 11.97 4.91
N ASP A 224 -17.92 12.83 4.45
CA ASP A 224 -18.14 13.03 3.03
C ASP A 224 -16.93 13.66 2.30
N GLU A 225 -16.96 13.57 0.98
CA GLU A 225 -15.94 14.05 0.04
C GLU A 225 -15.55 15.54 0.16
N LYS A 226 -16.34 16.37 0.87
CA LYS A 226 -15.99 17.77 1.15
C LYS A 226 -15.03 17.87 2.33
N ARG A 227 -15.23 17.05 3.36
CA ARG A 227 -14.38 17.03 4.57
C ARG A 227 -13.22 16.05 4.43
N GLN A 228 -13.41 14.94 3.74
CA GLN A 228 -12.43 13.86 3.60
C GLN A 228 -12.37 13.40 2.13
N PRO A 229 -11.69 14.16 1.25
CA PRO A 229 -11.59 13.79 -0.15
C PRO A 229 -11.01 12.39 -0.34
N GLY A 230 -11.65 11.58 -1.18
CA GLY A 230 -11.25 10.20 -1.47
C GLY A 230 -11.91 9.14 -0.60
N SER A 231 -12.78 9.52 0.35
CA SER A 231 -13.50 8.60 1.24
C SER A 231 -14.63 7.82 0.56
N GLY A 232 -15.00 8.17 -0.67
CA GLY A 232 -16.09 7.55 -1.41
C GLY A 232 -17.46 8.19 -1.13
N GLU A 233 -18.50 7.71 -1.80
CA GLU A 233 -19.86 8.24 -1.65
C GLU A 233 -20.52 7.84 -0.32
N TYR A 234 -20.17 6.66 0.18
CA TYR A 234 -20.60 6.13 1.47
C TYR A 234 -19.57 5.11 2.01
N PRO A 235 -19.58 4.77 3.31
CA PRO A 235 -18.67 3.78 3.87
C PRO A 235 -18.80 2.42 3.17
N LEU A 236 -17.67 1.75 2.92
CA LEU A 236 -17.60 0.43 2.30
C LEU A 236 -18.25 0.36 0.90
N VAL A 237 -18.23 1.48 0.16
CA VAL A 237 -18.68 1.54 -1.25
C VAL A 237 -17.76 0.75 -2.18
N HIS A 238 -16.51 0.52 -1.79
CA HIS A 238 -15.56 -0.22 -2.60
C HIS A 238 -15.57 -1.70 -2.23
N ASP A 239 -15.61 -2.56 -3.26
CA ASP A 239 -15.67 -4.01 -3.08
C ASP A 239 -14.54 -4.52 -2.19
N GLU A 240 -13.31 -4.04 -2.37
CA GLU A 240 -12.14 -4.49 -1.61
C GLU A 240 -12.25 -4.16 -0.12
N THR A 241 -12.64 -2.92 0.23
CA THR A 241 -12.83 -2.53 1.64
C THR A 241 -14.02 -3.25 2.26
N LYS A 242 -15.07 -3.52 1.47
CA LYS A 242 -16.21 -4.32 1.89
C LYS A 242 -15.83 -5.78 2.15
N LEU A 243 -15.07 -6.41 1.27
CA LEU A 243 -14.57 -7.79 1.43
C LEU A 243 -13.75 -7.93 2.72
N MET A 244 -12.85 -6.97 2.97
CA MET A 244 -12.08 -6.91 4.21
C MET A 244 -12.99 -6.78 5.45
N ALA A 245 -13.94 -5.84 5.41
CA ALA A 245 -14.85 -5.62 6.53
C ALA A 245 -15.73 -6.84 6.81
N ASP A 246 -16.31 -7.46 5.78
CA ASP A 246 -17.14 -8.66 5.90
C ASP A 246 -16.33 -9.85 6.43
N PHE A 247 -15.06 -9.98 6.01
CA PHE A 247 -14.15 -10.98 6.57
C PHE A 247 -13.92 -10.72 8.06
N ILE A 248 -13.53 -9.53 8.48
CA ILE A 248 -13.30 -9.22 9.90
C ILE A 248 -14.58 -9.47 10.73
N LEU A 249 -15.75 -9.04 10.25
CA LEU A 249 -17.02 -9.19 10.96
C LEU A 249 -17.47 -10.65 11.10
N SER A 250 -17.05 -11.54 10.18
CA SER A 250 -17.36 -12.98 10.23
C SER A 250 -16.36 -13.82 11.03
N HIS A 251 -15.36 -13.18 11.64
CA HIS A 251 -14.30 -13.79 12.45
C HIS A 251 -14.26 -13.16 13.85
N PRO A 252 -15.24 -13.49 14.73
CA PRO A 252 -15.38 -12.87 16.05
C PRO A 252 -14.22 -13.20 17.01
N ASN A 253 -13.37 -14.16 16.66
CA ASN A 253 -12.19 -14.55 17.40
C ASN A 253 -10.97 -13.64 17.17
N ILE A 254 -11.04 -12.66 16.25
CA ILE A 254 -9.99 -11.66 16.04
C ILE A 254 -9.89 -10.76 17.28
N GLY A 255 -8.76 -10.85 17.97
CA GLY A 255 -8.44 -10.04 19.16
C GLY A 255 -7.36 -8.98 18.92
N PHE A 256 -6.64 -9.07 17.80
CA PHE A 256 -5.57 -8.14 17.44
C PHE A 256 -5.60 -7.84 15.94
N VAL A 257 -5.33 -6.59 15.57
CA VAL A 257 -5.33 -6.10 14.19
C VAL A 257 -4.02 -5.36 13.92
N ASN A 258 -3.33 -5.73 12.84
CA ASN A 258 -2.14 -5.04 12.36
C ASN A 258 -2.28 -4.71 10.87
N ALA A 259 -2.60 -3.45 10.59
CA ALA A 259 -2.71 -2.93 9.23
C ALA A 259 -1.36 -2.33 8.79
N LEU A 260 -0.67 -3.02 7.89
CA LEU A 260 0.69 -2.68 7.49
C LEU A 260 0.70 -1.59 6.41
N HIS A 261 1.26 -0.45 6.78
CA HIS A 261 1.43 0.73 5.93
C HIS A 261 2.89 1.14 5.78
N THR A 262 3.20 1.87 4.70
CA THR A 262 4.48 2.58 4.57
C THR A 262 4.31 3.98 3.96
N SER A 263 5.14 4.96 4.27
CA SER A 263 6.33 4.93 5.13
C SER A 263 6.12 5.74 6.41
N GLY A 264 7.11 5.73 7.31
CA GLY A 264 7.09 6.57 8.51
C GLY A 264 7.92 6.03 9.65
N GLY A 265 8.12 4.71 9.73
CA GLY A 265 8.85 4.09 10.83
C GLY A 265 8.16 4.27 12.18
N VAL A 266 6.82 4.21 12.18
CA VAL A 266 5.97 4.48 13.35
C VAL A 266 5.03 3.31 13.62
N PHE A 267 4.68 3.15 14.90
CA PHE A 267 3.55 2.33 15.34
C PHE A 267 2.42 3.27 15.77
N ILE A 268 1.24 3.10 15.19
CA ILE A 268 0.06 3.94 15.45
C ILE A 268 -1.03 3.05 16.05
N TYR A 269 -1.72 3.55 17.07
CA TYR A 269 -2.87 2.89 17.70
C TYR A 269 -4.08 3.84 17.72
N PRO A 270 -5.31 3.31 17.83
CA PRO A 270 -6.51 4.13 17.92
C PRO A 270 -6.51 5.08 19.14
N PRO A 271 -7.25 6.21 19.09
CA PRO A 271 -8.05 6.66 17.95
C PRO A 271 -7.20 7.32 16.86
N GLY A 272 -7.72 7.28 15.62
CA GLY A 272 -7.24 8.10 14.51
C GLY A 272 -7.74 9.55 14.59
N THR A 273 -8.01 10.17 13.45
CA THR A 273 -8.51 11.57 13.37
C THR A 273 -10.00 11.67 13.71
N TYR A 274 -10.38 12.75 14.41
CA TYR A 274 -11.77 13.16 14.68
C TYR A 274 -12.31 14.14 13.63
#